data_AF-A0A4D7HAB1-F1
#
_entry.id   AF-A0A4D7HAB1-F1
#
_cell.length_a   1.000
_cell.length_b   1.000
_cell.length_c   1.000
_cell.angle_alpha   90.00
_cell.angle_beta   90.00
_cell.angle_gamma   90.00
#
_symmetry.space_group_name_H-M   'P 1'
#
loop_
_entity.id
_entity.type
_entity.pdbx_description
1 polymer ?
#
loop_
_entity_poly.entity_id
_entity_poly.type
_entity_poly.pdbx_seq_one_letter_code
_entity_poly.pdbx_strand_id
1 'polypeptide(L)'
;MGFILFGGLPGGPEMLIILLIVVLLFGANKLPELARSTGQAMGEFQRGREETEQELRRSSTPSPSSTASDRPGAPSSATVGDDTESDAVSDDTESDAVSDDTGTDAVSDDTESESRSAN
;
A
#
# COMPACT_ATOMS: atom_id res chain seq x y z
N MET A 1 1.72 15.48 -30.32
CA MET A 1 2.43 14.33 -30.92
C MET A 1 3.83 14.28 -30.30
N GLY A 2 4.02 13.52 -29.22
CA GLY A 2 5.33 13.45 -28.54
C GLY A 2 5.24 13.06 -27.07
N PHE A 3 4.74 11.85 -26.77
CA PHE A 3 4.84 11.22 -25.44
C PHE A 3 5.72 9.96 -25.48
N ILE A 4 6.38 9.71 -26.62
CA ILE A 4 7.13 8.49 -26.90
C ILE A 4 8.56 8.88 -27.25
N LEU A 5 9.35 9.32 -26.28
CA LEU A 5 10.80 9.27 -26.43
C LEU A 5 11.50 9.43 -25.09
N PHE A 6 12.23 8.38 -24.69
CA PHE A 6 13.34 8.40 -23.73
C PHE A 6 12.95 8.38 -22.23
N GLY A 7 12.95 7.24 -21.53
CA GLY A 7 13.88 6.11 -21.65
C GLY A 7 13.22 4.73 -21.67
N GLY A 8 13.25 4.06 -22.82
CA GLY A 8 13.42 2.61 -22.98
C GLY A 8 12.36 1.63 -22.48
N LEU A 9 11.56 1.96 -21.48
CA LEU A 9 10.46 1.13 -20.99
C LEU A 9 9.14 1.89 -21.19
N PRO A 10 8.04 1.21 -21.61
CA PRO A 10 6.70 1.75 -21.42
C PRO A 10 6.51 2.09 -19.93
N GLY A 11 6.58 3.37 -19.58
CA GLY A 11 6.71 3.83 -18.21
C GLY A 11 5.38 4.22 -17.63
N GLY A 12 4.67 3.27 -17.01
CA GLY A 12 3.42 3.52 -16.28
C GLY A 12 2.16 3.14 -17.06
N PRO A 13 1.50 4.08 -17.76
CA PRO A 13 0.21 3.83 -18.38
C PRO A 13 0.29 2.86 -19.57
N GLU A 14 1.38 2.86 -20.35
CA GLU A 14 1.53 1.93 -21.46
C GLU A 14 1.62 0.47 -20.99
N MET A 15 2.26 0.20 -19.84
CA MET A 15 2.28 -1.15 -19.25
C MET A 15 0.89 -1.58 -18.78
N LEU A 16 0.09 -0.66 -18.25
CA LEU A 16 -1.30 -0.93 -17.88
C LEU A 16 -2.13 -1.26 -19.13
N ILE A 17 -1.95 -0.53 -20.22
CA ILE A 17 -2.64 -0.80 -21.50
C ILE A 17 -2.26 -2.18 -22.06
N ILE A 18 -0.96 -2.52 -22.06
CA ILE A 18 -0.50 -3.84 -22.52
C ILE A 18 -1.06 -4.95 -21.63
N LEU A 19 -0.99 -4.77 -20.30
CA LEU A 19 -1.58 -5.70 -19.34
C LEU A 19 -3.07 -5.89 -19.60
N LEU A 20 -3.81 -4.80 -19.85
CA LEU A 20 -5.23 -4.85 -20.16
C LEU A 20 -5.50 -5.67 -21.42
N ILE A 21 -4.74 -5.46 -22.50
CA ILE A 21 -4.87 -6.24 -23.74
C ILE A 21 -4.61 -7.73 -23.48
N VAL A 22 -3.55 -8.07 -22.76
CA VAL A 22 -3.22 -9.46 -22.41
C VAL A 22 -4.33 -10.08 -21.55
N VAL A 23 -4.87 -9.36 -20.57
CA VAL A 23 -6.01 -9.79 -19.75
C VAL A 23 -7.28 -9.98 -20.59
N LEU A 24 -7.52 -9.18 -21.63
CA LEU A 24 -8.67 -9.37 -22.50
C LEU A 24 -8.53 -10.60 -23.41
N LEU A 25 -7.31 -10.89 -23.88
CA LEU A 25 -7.05 -12.05 -24.74
C LEU A 25 -7.08 -13.37 -23.96
N PHE A 26 -6.45 -13.41 -22.80
CA PHE A 26 -6.33 -14.63 -21.99
C PHE A 26 -7.37 -14.73 -20.88
N GLY A 27 -7.99 -13.62 -20.47
CA GLY A 27 -8.91 -13.53 -19.35
C GLY A 27 -8.21 -13.21 -18.02
N ALA A 28 -8.92 -12.49 -17.13
CA ALA A 28 -8.41 -12.08 -15.81
C ALA A 28 -8.04 -13.26 -14.90
N ASN A 29 -8.60 -14.44 -15.14
CA ASN A 29 -8.33 -15.64 -14.34
C ASN A 29 -7.10 -16.42 -14.80
N LYS A 30 -6.65 -16.28 -16.06
CA LYS A 30 -5.57 -17.13 -16.62
C LYS A 30 -4.17 -16.64 -16.27
N LEU A 31 -3.95 -15.33 -16.23
CA LEU A 31 -2.68 -14.76 -15.79
C LEU A 31 -2.31 -15.15 -14.34
N PRO A 32 -3.20 -14.99 -13.33
CA PRO A 32 -2.87 -15.37 -11.96
C PRO A 32 -2.75 -16.89 -11.80
N GLU A 33 -3.50 -17.68 -12.55
CA GLU A 33 -3.39 -19.15 -12.55
C GLU A 33 -2.02 -19.61 -13.06
N LEU A 34 -1.55 -19.04 -14.17
CA LEU A 34 -0.21 -19.30 -14.72
C LEU A 34 0.92 -18.80 -13.80
N ALA A 35 0.74 -17.63 -13.18
CA ALA A 35 1.71 -17.10 -12.23
C ALA A 35 1.84 -17.98 -10.99
N ARG A 36 0.71 -18.50 -10.47
CA ARG A 36 0.71 -19.43 -9.32
C ARG A 36 1.43 -20.73 -9.64
N SER A 37 1.11 -21.39 -10.76
CA SER A 37 1.75 -22.67 -11.12
C SER A 37 3.24 -22.51 -11.43
N THR A 38 3.60 -21.44 -12.16
CA THR A 38 5.01 -21.12 -12.46
C THR A 38 5.77 -20.74 -11.19
N GLY A 39 5.15 -19.98 -10.29
CA GLY A 39 5.74 -19.59 -9.02
C GLY A 39 5.99 -20.78 -8.10
N GLN A 40 5.04 -21.72 -8.03
CA GLN A 40 5.21 -22.96 -7.28
C GLN A 40 6.37 -23.81 -7.86
N ALA A 41 6.41 -23.98 -9.19
CA ALA A 41 7.49 -24.72 -9.86
C ALA A 41 8.86 -24.06 -9.62
N MET A 42 8.96 -22.73 -9.73
CA MET A 42 10.19 -21.99 -9.43
C MET A 42 10.60 -22.10 -7.95
N GLY A 43 9.64 -22.08 -7.02
CA GLY A 43 9.89 -22.24 -5.59
C GLY A 43 10.46 -23.61 -5.25
N GLU A 44 9.84 -24.68 -5.75
CA GLU A 44 10.32 -26.06 -5.58
C GLU A 44 11.70 -26.26 -6.24
N PHE A 45 11.90 -25.66 -7.43
CA PHE A 45 13.20 -25.69 -8.11
C PHE A 45 14.30 -24.98 -7.33
N GLN A 46 14.03 -23.79 -6.79
CA GLN A 46 15.01 -23.05 -5.99
C GLN A 46 15.39 -23.80 -4.71
N ARG A 47 14.41 -24.41 -4.04
CA ARG A 47 14.65 -25.26 -2.86
C ARG A 47 15.50 -26.48 -3.19
N GLY A 48 15.19 -27.20 -4.26
CA GLY A 48 15.99 -28.35 -4.69
C GLY A 48 17.42 -27.96 -5.07
N ARG A 49 17.61 -26.78 -5.68
CA ARG A 49 18.95 -26.24 -5.96
C ARG A 49 19.74 -25.92 -4.69
N GLU A 50 19.10 -25.33 -3.69
CA GLU A 50 19.73 -25.00 -2.41
C GLU A 50 20.11 -26.24 -1.61
N GLU A 51 19.24 -27.26 -1.58
CA GLU A 51 19.54 -28.56 -0.96
C GLU A 51 20.73 -29.24 -1.67
N THR A 52 20.76 -29.20 -3.00
CA THR A 52 21.86 -29.74 -3.80
C THR A 52 23.17 -29.01 -3.53
N GLU A 53 23.14 -27.68 -3.46
CA GLU A 53 24.33 -26.86 -3.16
C GLU A 53 24.85 -27.10 -1.74
N GLN A 54 23.95 -27.24 -0.75
CA GLN A 54 24.32 -27.56 0.62
C GLN A 54 24.97 -28.95 0.74
N GLU A 55 24.45 -29.95 0.03
CA GLU A 55 25.04 -31.29 -0.03
C GLU A 55 26.43 -31.27 -0.70
N LEU A 56 26.58 -30.51 -1.79
CA LEU A 56 27.86 -30.28 -2.45
C LEU A 56 28.87 -29.56 -1.54
N ARG A 57 28.44 -28.58 -0.75
CA ARG A 57 29.29 -27.85 0.21
C ARG A 57 29.68 -28.73 1.40
N ARG A 58 28.76 -29.55 1.90
CA ARG A 58 29.00 -30.50 2.99
C ARG A 58 29.93 -31.65 2.57
N SER A 59 29.83 -32.10 1.33
CA SER A 59 30.79 -33.06 0.75
C SER A 59 32.14 -32.43 0.40
N SER A 60 32.23 -31.10 0.27
CA SER A 60 33.43 -30.37 -0.13
C SER A 60 34.08 -29.52 0.97
N THR A 61 33.71 -29.64 2.25
CA THR A 61 34.41 -28.94 3.35
C THR A 61 35.55 -29.80 3.91
N PRO A 62 36.83 -29.45 3.68
CA PRO A 62 37.94 -29.98 4.46
C PRO A 62 37.88 -29.43 5.89
N SER A 63 37.99 -30.35 6.86
CA SER A 63 38.16 -30.09 8.28
C SER A 63 39.11 -28.91 8.58
N PRO A 64 38.64 -27.81 9.21
CA PRO A 64 39.55 -26.83 9.79
C PRO A 64 40.04 -27.34 11.14
N SER A 65 41.17 -28.04 11.17
CA SER A 65 41.86 -28.31 12.43
C SER A 65 42.53 -27.01 12.92
N SER A 66 41.88 -26.25 13.79
CA SER A 66 42.57 -25.57 14.87
C SER A 66 41.63 -25.22 16.01
N THR A 67 42.11 -25.52 17.22
CA THR A 67 41.64 -25.04 18.52
C THR A 67 40.44 -25.78 19.10
N ALA A 68 40.77 -26.76 19.94
CA ALA A 68 40.02 -27.06 21.15
C ALA A 68 39.72 -25.76 21.93
N SER A 69 38.55 -25.18 21.68
CA SER A 69 37.80 -24.33 22.60
C SER A 69 36.38 -24.27 22.08
N ASP A 70 35.74 -25.41 22.22
CA ASP A 70 34.31 -25.60 22.02
C ASP A 70 33.57 -24.91 23.17
N ARG A 71 33.16 -23.65 22.94
CA ARG A 71 31.97 -23.08 23.57
C ARG A 71 31.35 -22.05 22.63
N PRO A 72 30.26 -22.40 21.94
CA PRO A 72 29.43 -21.44 21.23
C PRO A 72 28.73 -20.54 22.24
N GLY A 73 29.27 -19.34 22.45
CA GLY A 73 28.58 -18.22 23.06
C GLY A 73 28.34 -17.15 22.00
N ALA A 74 27.51 -17.44 20.99
CA ALA A 74 26.76 -16.38 20.31
C ALA A 74 25.52 -16.07 21.16
N PRO A 75 24.75 -14.98 20.96
CA PRO A 75 25.05 -13.64 20.44
C PRO A 75 24.48 -12.55 21.37
N SER A 76 25.20 -11.46 21.66
CA SER A 76 24.57 -10.32 22.35
C SER A 76 23.74 -9.50 21.36
N SER A 77 22.48 -9.91 21.25
CA SER A 77 21.30 -9.04 21.23
C SER A 77 21.30 -7.91 20.20
N ALA A 78 20.59 -8.17 19.10
CA ALA A 78 19.60 -7.22 18.66
C ALA A 78 18.63 -6.96 19.83
N THR A 79 18.74 -5.80 20.47
CA THR A 79 17.68 -5.23 21.32
C THR A 79 16.69 -4.58 20.35
N VAL A 80 15.52 -5.16 20.07
CA VAL A 80 14.29 -5.22 20.89
C VAL A 80 13.67 -3.84 21.10
N GLY A 81 12.36 -3.76 20.84
CA GLY A 81 11.45 -2.64 21.13
C GLY A 81 11.13 -1.91 19.84
N ASP A 82 9.99 -2.11 19.16
CA ASP A 82 8.61 -2.00 19.68
C ASP A 82 8.44 -0.77 20.56
N ASP A 83 8.02 0.32 19.94
CA ASP A 83 7.24 1.36 20.60
C ASP A 83 6.08 1.69 19.67
N THR A 84 5.00 0.96 19.91
CA THR A 84 3.65 1.44 19.68
C THR A 84 3.44 2.65 20.60
N GLU A 85 3.66 3.84 20.07
CA GLU A 85 3.14 5.10 20.60
C GLU A 85 2.02 5.48 19.63
N SER A 86 0.76 5.15 19.91
CA SER A 86 -0.09 5.95 20.79
C SER A 86 0.05 7.43 20.50
N ASP A 87 -0.63 7.91 19.47
CA ASP A 87 -1.36 9.15 19.65
C ASP A 87 -2.60 9.20 18.75
N ALA A 88 -3.73 9.15 19.46
CA ALA A 88 -4.96 9.71 18.97
C ALA A 88 -4.72 11.20 18.69
N VAL A 89 -4.83 11.61 17.43
CA VAL A 89 -5.01 13.01 17.09
C VAL A 89 -6.39 13.16 16.48
N SER A 90 -7.32 13.39 17.40
CA SER A 90 -8.36 14.40 17.36
C SER A 90 -8.83 14.86 15.98
N ASP A 91 -10.07 14.48 15.73
CA ASP A 91 -11.10 15.30 15.10
C ASP A 91 -11.01 16.73 15.64
N ASP A 92 -10.48 17.65 14.82
CA ASP A 92 -10.68 19.09 14.95
C ASP A 92 -11.47 19.56 13.73
N THR A 93 -12.74 19.13 13.74
CA THR A 93 -13.85 19.84 13.12
C THR A 93 -14.29 20.96 14.06
N GLU A 94 -13.72 22.15 13.88
CA GLU A 94 -14.23 23.44 14.40
C GLU A 94 -13.53 24.53 13.59
N SER A 95 -14.10 25.61 13.09
CA SER A 95 -15.35 26.32 13.26
C SER A 95 -15.44 27.19 11.99
N ASP A 96 -16.58 27.42 11.34
CA ASP A 96 -17.40 28.56 11.73
C ASP A 96 -18.71 28.62 10.93
N ALA A 97 -19.71 29.13 11.65
CA ALA A 97 -20.99 29.68 11.21
C ALA A 97 -22.16 28.70 11.06
N VAL A 98 -22.70 28.36 12.23
CA VAL A 98 -24.14 28.21 12.49
C VAL A 98 -24.88 29.52 12.19
N SER A 99 -25.95 29.42 11.41
CA SER A 99 -27.23 30.18 11.50
C SER A 99 -28.08 29.64 10.35
N ASP A 100 -28.89 28.61 10.55
CA ASP A 100 -30.15 28.60 11.29
C ASP A 100 -31.13 29.68 10.82
N ASP A 101 -32.31 29.20 10.45
CA ASP A 101 -33.59 29.90 10.33
C ASP A 101 -33.70 31.08 9.35
N THR A 102 -34.47 30.88 8.28
CA THR A 102 -35.79 31.53 8.17
C THR A 102 -36.51 31.04 6.92
N GLY A 103 -37.55 30.23 7.17
CA GLY A 103 -38.57 29.94 6.18
C GLY A 103 -39.22 31.25 5.71
N THR A 104 -38.93 31.63 4.48
CA THR A 104 -39.67 32.68 3.78
C THR A 104 -40.86 32.03 3.09
N ASP A 105 -42.02 32.01 3.77
CA ASP A 105 -43.35 32.07 3.15
C ASP A 105 -44.43 32.04 4.25
N ALA A 106 -44.56 33.17 4.94
CA ALA A 106 -45.79 33.53 5.63
C ALA A 106 -45.98 35.05 5.49
N VAL A 107 -46.60 35.44 4.38
CA VAL A 107 -47.23 36.74 4.23
C VAL A 107 -48.54 36.69 5.00
N SER A 108 -48.53 37.33 6.16
CA SER A 108 -49.70 37.81 6.91
C SER A 108 -49.26 39.17 7.43
N ASP A 109 -49.67 40.28 6.81
CA ASP A 109 -50.99 40.93 6.94
C ASP A 109 -51.25 41.37 8.39
N ASP A 110 -51.87 42.55 8.52
CA ASP A 110 -52.10 43.39 9.71
C ASP A 110 -51.07 44.53 9.95
N THR A 111 -51.38 45.75 9.50
CA THR A 111 -52.15 46.79 10.23
C THR A 111 -51.39 47.24 11.50
N GLU A 112 -50.94 48.50 11.61
CA GLU A 112 -51.79 49.62 11.98
C GLU A 112 -51.05 50.98 11.93
N SER A 113 -51.85 52.00 11.62
CA SER A 113 -51.94 53.31 12.29
C SER A 113 -50.75 54.29 12.34
N GLU A 114 -51.01 55.39 11.66
CA GLU A 114 -50.93 56.76 12.19
C GLU A 114 -49.55 57.41 12.34
N SER A 115 -49.23 58.28 11.39
CA SER A 115 -48.82 59.63 11.76
C SER A 115 -49.03 60.60 10.60
N ARG A 116 -50.11 61.38 10.73
CA ARG A 116 -50.26 62.79 10.35
C ARG A 116 -49.16 63.37 9.45
N SER A 117 -49.51 63.66 8.20
CA SER A 117 -48.93 64.80 7.49
C SER A 117 -50.05 65.79 7.21
N ALA A 118 -49.96 66.92 7.92
CA ALA A 118 -50.60 68.15 7.52
C ALA A 118 -49.79 68.72 6.34
N ASN A 119 -50.39 68.76 5.15
CA ASN A 119 -50.23 69.83 4.16
C ASN A 119 -51.28 69.65 3.06
#